data_AF-A0A1J3J5T1-F1
#
_entry.id   AF-A0A1J3J5T1-F1
#
_cell.length_a   1.000
_cell.length_b   1.000
_cell.length_c   1.000
_cell.angle_alpha   90.00
_cell.angle_beta   90.00
_cell.angle_gamma   90.00
#
_symmetry.space_group_name_H-M   'P 1'
#
loop_
_entity.id
_entity.type
_entity.pdbx_description
1 polymer ?
#
loop_
_entity_poly.entity_id
_entity_poly.type
_entity_poly.pdbx_seq_one_letter_code
_entity_poly.pdbx_strand_id
1 'polypeptide(L)'
;TLEEYWWCTYQMLVWPDANGCPNMLVDDGGDATLLIHEGVKAEAAFKKDGTLPNPDSTEDAEFKIVLNLLRNSLKINPNLWTNMAKNIVGVSEETTTGVHRLYEMAKANALLFPA
;
A
#
# COMPACT_ATOMS: atom_id res chain seq x y z
N THR A 1 12.14 4.40 -14.36
CA THR A 1 10.92 3.89 -15.03
C THR A 1 9.78 3.79 -14.01
N LEU A 2 8.57 3.38 -14.39
CA LEU A 2 7.48 3.19 -13.42
C LEU A 2 7.78 2.03 -12.46
N GLU A 3 8.47 0.99 -12.92
CA GLU A 3 8.90 -0.13 -12.08
C GLU A 3 9.89 0.32 -11.01
N GLU A 4 10.85 1.17 -11.37
CA GLU A 4 11.81 1.74 -10.41
C GLU A 4 11.11 2.68 -9.41
N TYR A 5 10.11 3.45 -9.86
CA TYR A 5 9.31 4.29 -8.97
C TYR A 5 8.62 3.47 -7.88
N TRP A 6 7.85 2.45 -8.26
CA TRP A 6 7.15 1.59 -7.29
C TRP A 6 8.11 0.75 -6.44
N TRP A 7 9.25 0.33 -6.99
CA TRP A 7 10.32 -0.29 -6.22
C TRP A 7 10.87 0.65 -5.15
N CYS A 8 11.16 1.91 -5.48
CA CYS A 8 11.61 2.93 -4.52
C CYS A 8 10.56 3.19 -3.44
N THR A 9 9.28 3.30 -3.80
CA THR A 9 8.17 3.45 -2.85
C THR A 9 8.14 2.29 -1.86
N TYR A 10 8.32 1.04 -2.33
CA TYR A 10 8.42 -0.12 -1.46
C TYR A 10 9.66 -0.07 -0.55
N GLN A 11 10.84 0.28 -1.08
CA GLN A 11 12.07 0.39 -0.27
C GLN A 11 11.93 1.44 0.84
N MET A 12 11.26 2.57 0.56
CA MET A 12 11.02 3.63 1.54
C MET A 12 10.12 3.16 2.70
N LEU A 13 9.22 2.22 2.45
CA LEU A 13 8.26 1.71 3.45
C LEU A 13 8.79 0.51 4.25
N VAL A 14 9.77 -0.25 3.73
CA VAL A 14 10.24 -1.48 4.36
C VAL A 14 11.60 -1.27 5.02
N TRP A 15 11.58 -1.09 6.34
CA TRP A 15 12.78 -0.72 7.11
C TRP A 15 13.45 -1.95 7.72
N PRO A 16 14.79 -2.05 7.70
CA PRO A 16 15.48 -3.21 8.24
C PRO A 16 15.43 -3.30 9.78
N ASP A 17 15.30 -2.17 10.49
CA ASP A 17 15.67 -2.11 11.93
C ASP A 17 14.53 -1.62 12.87
N ALA A 18 13.33 -1.29 12.35
CA ALA A 18 12.24 -0.66 13.11
C ALA A 18 10.91 -1.44 13.04
N ASN A 19 10.88 -2.68 13.55
CA ASN A 19 9.75 -3.62 13.40
C ASN A 19 9.32 -3.86 11.93
N GLY A 20 10.17 -3.48 10.97
CA GLY A 20 9.92 -3.62 9.54
C GLY A 20 9.31 -2.41 8.83
N CYS A 21 8.87 -1.34 9.52
CA CYS A 21 7.92 -0.36 8.95
C CYS A 21 7.97 1.06 9.58
N PRO A 22 7.51 2.12 8.87
CA PRO A 22 7.37 3.48 9.43
C PRO A 22 6.25 3.57 10.49
N ASN A 23 6.29 4.64 11.29
CA ASN A 23 5.23 5.00 12.24
C ASN A 23 4.43 6.25 11.81
N MET A 24 4.93 7.05 10.87
CA MET A 24 4.29 8.24 10.32
C MET A 24 4.58 8.29 8.82
N LEU A 25 3.64 8.84 8.05
CA LEU A 25 3.80 9.09 6.62
C LEU A 25 3.69 10.58 6.31
N VAL A 26 4.56 11.05 5.41
CA VAL A 26 4.38 12.32 4.69
C VAL A 26 4.21 11.91 3.24
N ASP A 27 3.04 12.16 2.68
CA ASP A 27 2.65 11.68 1.36
C ASP A 27 2.26 12.85 0.45
N ASP A 28 2.54 12.72 -0.84
CA ASP A 28 2.19 13.70 -1.86
C ASP A 28 1.63 12.93 -3.06
N GLY A 29 0.31 13.04 -3.24
CA GLY A 29 -0.45 12.32 -4.26
C GLY A 29 -1.09 11.03 -3.75
N GLY A 30 -0.68 10.53 -2.59
CA GLY A 30 -1.32 9.41 -1.88
C GLY A 30 -0.87 8.01 -2.34
N ASP A 31 0.24 7.86 -3.06
CA ASP A 31 0.67 6.57 -3.62
C ASP A 31 1.28 5.64 -2.56
N ALA A 32 1.99 6.18 -1.56
CA ALA A 32 2.45 5.38 -0.43
C ALA A 32 1.26 4.85 0.39
N THR A 33 0.28 5.73 0.63
CA THR A 33 -0.97 5.38 1.29
C THR A 33 -1.74 4.33 0.51
N LEU A 34 -1.87 4.48 -0.81
CA LEU A 34 -2.52 3.52 -1.71
C LEU A 34 -1.87 2.15 -1.62
N LEU A 35 -0.54 2.09 -1.71
CA LEU A 35 0.20 0.83 -1.69
C LEU A 35 -0.06 0.02 -0.41
N ILE A 36 -0.12 0.69 0.74
CA ILE A 36 -0.41 0.06 2.03
C ILE A 36 -1.84 -0.48 2.07
N HIS A 37 -2.82 0.32 1.62
CA HIS A 37 -4.23 -0.09 1.62
C HIS A 37 -4.47 -1.28 0.68
N GLU A 38 -3.91 -1.25 -0.53
CA GLU A 38 -3.99 -2.37 -1.48
C GLU A 38 -3.23 -3.61 -0.98
N GLY A 39 -2.09 -3.42 -0.32
CA GLY A 39 -1.34 -4.51 0.32
C GLY A 39 -2.14 -5.22 1.41
N VAL A 40 -2.85 -4.48 2.26
CA VAL A 40 -3.73 -5.07 3.29
C VAL A 40 -4.91 -5.82 2.66
N LYS A 41 -5.52 -5.29 1.60
CA LYS A 41 -6.58 -5.99 0.85
C LYS A 41 -6.06 -7.29 0.23
N ALA A 42 -4.86 -7.24 -0.38
CA ALA A 42 -4.21 -8.41 -0.98
C ALA A 42 -3.90 -9.48 0.06
N GLU A 43 -3.37 -9.10 1.23
CA GLU A 43 -3.12 -10.03 2.35
C GLU A 43 -4.41 -10.65 2.88
N ALA A 44 -5.48 -9.88 2.99
CA ALA A 44 -6.78 -10.39 3.44
C ALA A 44 -7.35 -11.44 2.45
N ALA A 45 -7.29 -11.17 1.14
CA ALA A 45 -7.69 -12.12 0.11
C ALA A 45 -6.84 -13.39 0.16
N PHE A 46 -5.51 -13.23 0.23
CA PHE A 46 -4.58 -14.36 0.32
C PHE A 46 -4.83 -15.23 1.57
N LYS A 47 -5.11 -14.63 2.74
CA LYS A 47 -5.45 -15.37 3.97
C LYS A 47 -6.80 -16.08 3.88
N LYS A 48 -7.75 -15.52 3.15
CA LYS A 48 -9.09 -16.07 3.03
C LYS A 48 -9.12 -17.33 2.17
N ASP A 49 -8.46 -17.30 1.01
CA ASP A 49 -8.59 -18.36 0.00
C ASP A 49 -7.33 -18.59 -0.86
N GLY A 50 -6.19 -17.98 -0.50
CA GLY A 50 -4.95 -18.09 -1.26
C GLY A 50 -4.90 -17.24 -2.52
N THR A 51 -5.90 -16.38 -2.76
CA THR A 51 -5.91 -15.48 -3.93
C THR A 51 -4.69 -14.56 -3.91
N LEU A 52 -3.95 -14.56 -5.01
CA LEU A 52 -2.85 -13.63 -5.27
C LEU A 52 -3.34 -12.48 -6.16
N PRO A 53 -2.81 -11.25 -5.99
CA PRO A 53 -3.05 -10.15 -6.93
C PRO A 53 -2.80 -10.58 -8.37
N ASN A 54 -3.65 -10.14 -9.32
CA ASN A 54 -3.51 -10.47 -10.73
C ASN A 54 -3.34 -9.23 -11.61
N PRO A 55 -2.13 -8.94 -12.15
CA PRO A 55 -1.91 -7.82 -13.07
C PRO A 55 -2.85 -7.83 -14.28
N ASP A 56 -3.27 -9.01 -14.75
CA ASP A 56 -4.19 -9.11 -15.89
C ASP A 56 -5.65 -8.72 -15.53
N SER A 57 -5.91 -8.33 -14.27
CA SER A 57 -7.24 -7.86 -13.84
C SER A 57 -7.50 -6.37 -14.13
N THR A 58 -6.53 -5.66 -14.71
CA THR A 58 -6.64 -4.23 -15.03
C THR A 58 -5.99 -3.96 -16.39
N GLU A 59 -6.42 -2.91 -17.08
CA GLU A 59 -5.74 -2.41 -18.29
C GLU A 59 -4.74 -1.29 -17.97
N ASP A 60 -4.74 -0.78 -16.75
CA ASP A 60 -3.80 0.25 -16.29
C ASP A 60 -2.38 -0.34 -16.17
N ALA A 61 -1.47 0.16 -17.01
CA ALA A 61 -0.09 -0.29 -17.08
C ALA A 61 0.69 -0.05 -15.78
N GLU A 62 0.38 1.02 -15.04
CA GLU A 62 1.01 1.32 -13.77
C GLU A 62 0.44 0.44 -12.66
N PHE A 63 -0.87 0.26 -12.62
CA PHE A 63 -1.48 -0.62 -11.61
C PHE A 63 -1.09 -2.09 -11.78
N LYS A 64 -0.77 -2.53 -13.01
CA LYS A 64 -0.12 -3.84 -13.26
C LYS A 64 1.20 -4.00 -12.49
N ILE A 65 1.99 -2.94 -12.40
CA ILE A 65 3.27 -2.93 -11.68
C ILE A 65 3.00 -3.05 -10.17
N VAL A 66 2.04 -2.29 -9.65
CA VAL A 66 1.61 -2.37 -8.23
C VAL A 66 1.15 -3.79 -7.88
N LEU A 67 0.28 -4.39 -8.69
CA LEU A 67 -0.22 -5.75 -8.45
C LEU A 67 0.90 -6.80 -8.49
N ASN A 68 1.88 -6.66 -9.38
CA ASN A 68 3.05 -7.53 -9.41
C ASN A 68 3.93 -7.37 -8.16
N LEU A 69 4.15 -6.13 -7.71
CA LEU A 69 4.89 -5.83 -6.50
C LEU A 69 4.20 -6.46 -5.28
N LEU A 70 2.90 -6.25 -5.12
CA LEU A 70 2.11 -6.84 -4.02
C LEU A 70 2.15 -8.37 -4.05
N ARG A 71 1.94 -8.98 -5.23
CA ARG A 71 2.05 -10.43 -5.42
C ARG A 71 3.41 -10.97 -4.96
N ASN A 72 4.50 -10.27 -5.28
CA ASN A 72 5.84 -10.69 -4.88
C ASN A 72 6.08 -10.49 -3.38
N SER A 73 5.60 -9.38 -2.80
CA SER A 73 5.70 -9.13 -1.36
C SER A 73 5.01 -10.21 -0.53
N LEU A 74 3.83 -10.69 -0.97
CA LEU A 74 3.07 -11.75 -0.29
C LEU A 74 3.83 -13.07 -0.19
N LYS A 75 4.66 -13.40 -1.19
CA LYS A 75 5.50 -14.62 -1.19
C LYS A 75 6.64 -14.54 -0.16
N ILE A 76 7.06 -13.33 0.18
CA ILE A 76 8.15 -13.08 1.12
C ILE A 76 7.59 -12.96 2.54
N ASN A 77 6.58 -12.12 2.73
CA ASN A 77 5.93 -11.91 4.02
C ASN A 77 4.43 -11.58 3.83
N PRO A 78 3.51 -12.53 4.14
CA PRO A 78 2.07 -12.35 3.97
C PRO A 78 1.39 -11.54 5.10
N ASN A 79 2.18 -10.92 5.99
CA ASN A 79 1.70 -10.06 7.06
C ASN A 79 2.38 -8.68 7.07
N LEU A 80 3.21 -8.38 6.06
CA LEU A 80 3.98 -7.14 5.98
C LEU A 80 3.06 -5.91 6.07
N TRP A 81 2.06 -5.83 5.20
CA TRP A 81 1.20 -4.66 5.04
C TRP A 81 0.21 -4.53 6.20
N THR A 82 -0.37 -5.64 6.67
CA THR A 82 -1.26 -5.65 7.84
C THR A 82 -0.53 -5.15 9.09
N ASN A 83 0.73 -5.56 9.29
CA ASN A 83 1.52 -5.11 10.43
C ASN A 83 1.93 -3.64 10.28
N MET A 84 2.31 -3.22 9.07
CA MET A 84 2.64 -1.83 8.74
C MET A 84 1.47 -0.89 9.06
N ALA A 85 0.27 -1.20 8.55
CA ALA A 85 -0.92 -0.37 8.76
C ALA A 85 -1.29 -0.21 10.24
N LYS A 86 -1.03 -1.23 11.08
CA LYS A 86 -1.26 -1.16 12.54
C LYS A 86 -0.23 -0.30 13.27
N ASN A 87 0.97 -0.17 12.73
CA ASN A 87 2.06 0.59 13.35
C ASN A 87 2.02 2.09 12.98
N ILE A 88 1.38 2.42 11.86
CA ILE A 88 1.24 3.81 11.41
C ILE A 88 0.26 4.56 12.31
N VAL A 89 0.73 5.66 12.87
CA VAL A 89 -0.04 6.60 13.70
C VAL A 89 -0.87 7.54 12.82
N GLY A 90 -0.36 7.90 11.63
CA GLY A 90 -1.11 8.64 10.63
C GLY A 90 -0.28 9.07 9.42
N VAL A 91 -0.96 9.71 8.48
CA VAL A 91 -0.38 10.33 7.28
C VAL A 91 -0.67 11.83 7.27
N SER A 92 0.28 12.65 6.81
CA SER A 92 0.03 14.03 6.39
C SER A 92 0.15 14.12 4.88
N GLU A 93 -0.92 14.54 4.20
CA GLU A 93 -1.01 14.58 2.75
C GLU A 93 -0.93 16.02 2.23
N GLU A 94 -0.04 16.26 1.26
CA GLU A 94 0.28 17.61 0.77
C GLU A 94 -0.68 18.08 -0.34
N THR A 95 -1.07 17.21 -1.28
CA THR A 95 -1.75 17.65 -2.50
C THR A 95 -3.24 17.32 -2.55
N THR A 96 -3.98 18.16 -3.28
CA THR A 96 -5.44 18.03 -3.42
C THR A 96 -5.88 16.67 -3.99
N THR A 97 -5.10 16.08 -4.89
CA THR A 97 -5.37 14.74 -5.44
C THR A 97 -5.27 13.67 -4.37
N GLY A 98 -4.22 13.69 -3.54
CA GLY A 98 -4.08 12.75 -2.43
C GLY A 98 -5.18 12.94 -1.38
N VAL A 99 -5.50 14.19 -1.04
CA VAL A 99 -6.61 14.51 -0.12
C VAL A 99 -7.94 13.96 -0.65
N HIS A 100 -8.20 14.05 -1.95
CA HIS A 100 -9.40 13.46 -2.55
C HIS A 100 -9.46 11.94 -2.35
N ARG A 101 -8.35 11.23 -2.58
CA ARG A 101 -8.25 9.77 -2.35
C ARG A 101 -8.51 9.42 -0.88
N LEU A 102 -7.96 10.19 0.07
CA LEU A 102 -8.22 10.02 1.50
C LEU A 102 -9.71 10.18 1.84
N TYR A 103 -10.38 11.19 1.28
CA TYR A 103 -11.82 11.39 1.48
C TYR A 103 -12.65 10.22 0.93
N GLU A 104 -12.30 9.66 -0.23
CA GLU A 104 -12.98 8.50 -0.78
C GLU A 104 -12.84 7.28 0.14
N MET A 105 -11.63 7.02 0.65
CA MET A 105 -11.38 5.93 1.60
C MET A 105 -12.11 6.14 2.93
N ALA A 106 -12.13 7.37 3.46
CA ALA A 106 -12.84 7.69 4.69
C ALA A 106 -14.36 7.51 4.53
N LYS A 107 -14.95 7.99 3.43
CA LYS A 107 -16.38 7.79 3.11
C LYS A 107 -16.74 6.31 2.96
N ALA A 108 -15.84 5.51 2.41
CA ALA A 108 -16.01 4.07 2.27
C ALA A 108 -15.72 3.29 3.57
N ASN A 109 -15.34 3.95 4.67
CA ASN A 109 -14.87 3.33 5.91
C ASN A 109 -13.73 2.33 5.67
N ALA A 110 -12.86 2.64 4.73
CA ALA A 110 -11.73 1.82 4.30
C ALA A 110 -10.37 2.41 4.71
N LEU A 111 -10.35 3.65 5.23
CA LEU A 111 -9.13 4.30 5.70
C LEU A 111 -8.58 3.57 6.95
N LEU A 112 -7.33 3.10 6.87
CA LEU A 112 -6.73 2.22 7.87
C LEU A 112 -6.11 2.95 9.08
N PHE A 113 -5.74 4.22 8.92
CA PHE A 113 -5.10 5.04 9.94
C PHE A 113 -5.49 6.52 9.77
N PRO A 114 -5.33 7.36 10.82
CA PRO A 114 -5.62 8.80 10.75
C PRO A 114 -4.91 9.50 9.58
N ALA A 115 -5.59 10.48 9.00
CA ALA A 115 -5.10 11.34 7.94
C ALA A 115 -5.59 12.78 8.16
#